data_AF-A0AAX4HMA6-F1
#
_entry.id   AF-A0AAX4HMA6-F1
#
_cell.length_a   1.000
_cell.length_b   1.000
_cell.length_c   1.000
_cell.angle_alpha   90.00
_cell.angle_beta   90.00
_cell.angle_gamma   90.00
#
_symmetry.space_group_name_H-M   'P 1'
#
loop_
_entity.id
_entity.type
_entity.pdbx_description
1 polymer ?
#
loop_
_entity_poly.entity_id
_entity_poly.type
_entity_poly.pdbx_seq_one_letter_code
_entity_poly.pdbx_strand_id
1 'polypeptide(L)'
;MKIIGLLLLFIAFVACDPYGFGFKKNPAYVLNEGFTALQNNDLPALLEVIGKEALCVYGNEKGIQYLKDNLDINIDNVKMIPKVLTSKHHNSPQFVGFWSYYSERYQVEVQDQTTKEIPVKAIIDCNYGTDGAKEEKLIELNPKKYKVKECRLTKFIPTKFRPLPISEKCLPLKVDL
;
A
#
# COMPACT_ATOMS: atom_id res chain seq x y z
N MET A 1 33.13 19.29 44.87
CA MET A 1 33.11 19.15 43.40
C MET A 1 31.93 18.27 43.02
N LYS A 2 31.02 18.79 42.19
CA LYS A 2 29.83 18.10 41.67
C LYS A 2 30.21 17.40 40.35
N ILE A 3 29.90 16.12 40.23
CA ILE A 3 29.83 15.34 38.98
C ILE A 3 28.49 14.59 39.13
N ILE A 4 27.33 15.10 38.71
CA ILE A 4 26.77 15.25 37.35
C ILE A 4 26.95 14.00 36.48
N GLY A 5 25.81 13.42 36.08
CA GLY A 5 25.69 12.48 34.97
C GLY A 5 25.06 11.16 35.40
N LEU A 6 23.82 11.15 35.90
CA LEU A 6 22.62 10.98 35.07
C LEU A 6 22.84 9.95 33.95
N LEU A 7 22.83 8.68 34.32
CA LEU A 7 22.71 7.56 33.39
C LEU A 7 21.24 7.56 32.88
N LEU A 8 20.95 8.42 31.90
CA LEU A 8 19.73 8.35 31.11
C LEU A 8 19.79 7.04 30.33
N LEU A 9 19.15 6.00 30.88
CA LEU A 9 18.73 4.84 30.13
C LEU A 9 17.77 5.33 29.03
N PHE A 10 18.33 5.62 27.85
CA PHE A 10 17.62 5.58 26.59
C PHE A 10 17.15 4.15 26.38
N ILE A 11 16.03 3.77 27.01
CA ILE A 11 15.22 2.69 26.50
C ILE A 11 14.66 3.25 25.20
N ALA A 12 15.35 2.91 24.11
CA ALA A 12 14.89 3.12 22.77
C ALA A 12 13.42 2.70 22.72
N PHE A 13 12.54 3.67 22.47
CA PHE A 13 11.26 3.39 21.84
C PHE A 13 11.62 2.72 20.53
N VAL A 14 11.75 1.39 20.56
CA VAL A 14 11.52 0.56 19.39
C VAL A 14 10.09 0.92 19.03
N ALA A 15 9.97 1.85 18.09
CA ALA A 15 8.72 2.12 17.41
C ALA A 15 8.37 0.78 16.77
N CYS A 16 7.61 -0.05 17.50
CA CYS A 16 6.95 -1.20 16.95
C CYS A 16 6.17 -0.65 15.77
N ASP A 17 6.62 -0.97 14.55
CA ASP A 17 5.80 -0.71 13.38
C ASP A 17 4.44 -1.34 13.67
N PRO A 18 3.37 -0.54 13.82
CA PRO A 18 2.06 -1.03 14.24
C PRO A 18 1.50 -2.08 13.26
N TYR A 19 2.10 -2.20 12.08
CA TYR A 19 1.70 -3.14 11.03
C TYR A 19 2.64 -4.33 10.84
N GLY A 20 3.78 -4.39 11.54
CA GLY A 20 4.70 -5.54 11.54
C GLY A 20 5.54 -5.72 10.27
N PHE A 21 5.71 -4.68 9.45
CA PHE A 21 6.50 -4.72 8.21
C PHE A 21 7.83 -3.94 8.37
N GLY A 22 8.96 -4.55 8.06
CA GLY A 22 10.28 -3.89 8.12
C GLY A 22 10.52 -2.72 7.14
N PHE A 23 9.48 -2.18 6.49
CA PHE A 23 9.57 -1.16 5.44
C PHE A 23 8.53 -0.04 5.63
N LYS A 24 8.95 1.21 5.37
CA LYS A 24 8.11 2.42 5.51
C LYS A 24 6.89 2.44 4.56
N LYS A 25 7.01 1.93 3.33
CA LYS A 25 5.91 1.87 2.35
C LYS A 25 5.35 0.44 2.23
N ASN A 26 4.70 -0.03 3.29
CA ASN A 26 4.07 -1.35 3.32
C ASN A 26 2.58 -1.29 2.88
N PRO A 27 1.87 -2.43 2.70
CA PRO A 27 0.49 -2.42 2.25
C PRO A 27 -0.47 -1.65 3.16
N ALA A 28 -0.35 -1.80 4.48
CA ALA A 28 -1.20 -1.09 5.42
C ALA A 28 -0.93 0.42 5.40
N TYR A 29 0.35 0.82 5.34
CA TYR A 29 0.75 2.22 5.19
C TYR A 29 0.13 2.87 3.95
N VAL A 30 0.27 2.25 2.78
CA VAL A 30 -0.27 2.78 1.52
C VAL A 30 -1.79 2.93 1.57
N LEU A 31 -2.48 1.98 2.21
CA LEU A 31 -3.93 2.06 2.38
C LEU A 31 -4.34 3.17 3.34
N ASN A 32 -3.60 3.36 4.43
CA ASN A 32 -3.84 4.42 5.41
C ASN A 32 -3.65 5.82 4.80
N GLU A 33 -2.56 6.02 4.06
CA GLU A 33 -2.32 7.26 3.30
C GLU A 33 -3.44 7.50 2.28
N GLY A 34 -3.87 6.45 1.57
CA GLY A 34 -4.98 6.54 0.63
C GLY A 34 -6.29 6.98 1.29
N PHE A 35 -6.64 6.40 2.43
CA PHE A 35 -7.84 6.83 3.17
C PHE A 35 -7.72 8.24 3.73
N THR A 36 -6.54 8.63 4.23
CA THR A 36 -6.30 9.98 4.73
C THR A 36 -6.46 11.02 3.61
N ALA A 37 -5.91 10.74 2.43
CA ALA A 37 -6.06 11.58 1.25
C ALA A 37 -7.54 11.70 0.83
N LEU A 38 -8.30 10.60 0.85
CA LEU A 38 -9.74 10.60 0.56
C LEU A 38 -10.54 11.46 1.56
N GLN A 39 -10.28 11.34 2.86
CA GLN A 39 -10.98 12.13 3.88
C GLN A 39 -10.73 13.63 3.70
N ASN A 40 -9.49 14.01 3.40
CA ASN A 40 -9.05 15.39 3.20
C ASN A 40 -9.38 15.97 1.82
N ASN A 41 -9.95 15.20 0.90
CA ASN A 41 -10.13 15.57 -0.51
C ASN A 41 -8.80 15.98 -1.20
N ASP A 42 -7.69 15.35 -0.82
CA ASP A 42 -6.36 15.64 -1.37
C ASP A 42 -6.06 14.72 -2.56
N LEU A 43 -6.48 15.15 -3.76
CA LEU A 43 -6.23 14.42 -5.00
C LEU A 43 -4.72 14.18 -5.25
N PRO A 44 -3.83 15.19 -5.16
CA PRO A 44 -2.39 14.97 -5.28
C PRO A 44 -1.86 13.86 -4.36
N ALA A 45 -2.21 13.88 -3.07
CA ALA A 45 -1.77 12.84 -2.13
C ALA A 45 -2.31 11.46 -2.49
N LEU A 46 -3.56 11.37 -2.97
CA LEU A 46 -4.14 10.10 -3.40
C LEU A 46 -3.40 9.54 -4.64
N LEU A 47 -3.07 10.40 -5.61
CA LEU A 47 -2.32 10.02 -6.81
C LEU A 47 -0.94 9.43 -6.48
N GLU A 48 -0.33 9.86 -5.37
CA GLU A 48 0.96 9.36 -4.88
C GLU A 48 0.90 7.95 -4.26
N VAL A 49 -0.27 7.36 -4.08
CA VAL A 49 -0.40 6.03 -3.47
C VAL A 49 -1.20 5.03 -4.30
N ILE A 50 -2.03 5.49 -5.24
CA ILE A 50 -2.80 4.61 -6.11
C ILE A 50 -1.98 4.12 -7.31
N GLY A 51 -2.29 2.91 -7.77
CA GLY A 51 -1.77 2.32 -9.00
C GLY A 51 -2.75 2.45 -10.16
N LYS A 52 -2.38 1.90 -11.33
CA LYS A 52 -3.04 2.18 -12.62
C LYS A 52 -4.55 1.92 -12.66
N GLU A 53 -5.03 0.80 -12.10
CA GLU A 53 -6.47 0.47 -12.13
C GLU A 53 -7.28 1.42 -11.24
N ALA A 54 -6.89 1.60 -9.97
CA ALA A 54 -7.52 2.56 -9.06
C ALA A 54 -7.41 3.99 -9.56
N LEU A 55 -6.28 4.37 -10.17
CA LEU A 55 -6.09 5.66 -10.84
C LEU A 55 -7.12 5.88 -11.94
N CYS A 56 -7.41 4.87 -12.76
CA CYS A 56 -8.40 5.03 -13.80
C CYS A 56 -9.82 5.23 -13.27
N VAL A 57 -10.19 4.49 -12.22
CA VAL A 57 -11.56 4.51 -11.70
C VAL A 57 -11.78 5.70 -10.76
N TYR A 58 -10.78 6.03 -9.94
CA TYR A 58 -10.91 6.95 -8.82
C TYR A 58 -9.93 8.14 -8.86
N GLY A 59 -9.05 8.22 -9.86
CA GLY A 59 -8.04 9.28 -10.00
C GLY A 59 -8.56 10.63 -10.51
N ASN A 60 -9.81 10.95 -10.22
CA ASN A 60 -10.42 12.24 -10.51
C ASN A 60 -11.40 12.62 -9.38
N GLU A 61 -11.81 13.89 -9.35
CA GLU A 61 -12.69 14.43 -8.30
C GLU A 61 -14.00 13.65 -8.13
N LYS A 62 -14.63 13.22 -9.24
CA LYS A 62 -15.88 12.44 -9.19
C LYS A 62 -15.66 11.07 -8.54
N GLY A 63 -14.55 10.42 -8.87
CA GLY A 63 -14.17 9.13 -8.30
C GLY A 63 -13.84 9.22 -6.80
N ILE A 64 -13.13 10.27 -6.39
CA ILE A 64 -12.86 10.56 -4.98
C ILE A 64 -14.16 10.80 -4.21
N GLN A 65 -15.01 11.68 -4.74
CA GLN A 65 -16.29 11.99 -4.10
C GLN A 65 -17.15 10.72 -3.97
N TYR A 66 -17.19 9.89 -5.02
CA TYR A 66 -17.89 8.61 -4.98
C TYR A 66 -17.38 7.69 -3.86
N LEU A 67 -16.06 7.55 -3.72
CA LEU A 67 -15.49 6.78 -2.61
C LEU A 67 -15.90 7.39 -1.28
N LYS A 68 -15.78 8.71 -1.09
CA LYS A 68 -16.11 9.37 0.16
C LYS A 68 -17.58 9.22 0.57
N ASP A 69 -18.49 9.33 -0.39
CA ASP A 69 -19.94 9.22 -0.14
C ASP A 69 -20.38 7.80 0.24
N ASN A 70 -19.62 6.78 -0.16
CA ASN A 70 -20.01 5.37 0.01
C ASN A 70 -19.12 4.60 0.98
N LEU A 71 -17.88 5.06 1.18
CA LEU A 71 -16.89 4.44 2.05
C LEU A 71 -16.96 5.06 3.44
N ASP A 72 -17.97 4.66 4.20
CA ASP A 72 -18.13 5.04 5.60
C ASP A 72 -17.13 4.28 6.47
N ILE A 73 -15.92 4.83 6.61
CA ILE A 73 -14.82 4.24 7.37
C ILE A 73 -14.18 5.29 8.27
N ASN A 74 -14.15 4.99 9.57
CA ASN A 74 -13.32 5.70 10.53
C ASN A 74 -11.92 5.05 10.58
N ILE A 75 -10.92 5.69 9.97
CA ILE A 75 -9.54 5.20 9.87
C ILE A 75 -8.93 4.88 11.25
N ASP A 76 -9.26 5.68 12.28
CA ASP A 76 -8.74 5.49 13.63
C ASP A 76 -9.28 4.21 14.29
N ASN A 77 -10.34 3.62 13.73
CA ASN A 77 -11.04 2.47 14.28
C ASN A 77 -11.10 1.28 13.30
N VAL A 78 -10.15 1.17 12.37
CA VAL A 78 -10.04 -0.02 11.51
C VAL A 78 -8.86 -0.90 11.88
N LYS A 79 -9.01 -2.19 11.61
CA LYS A 79 -7.92 -3.16 11.56
C LYS A 79 -7.67 -3.53 10.11
N MET A 80 -6.43 -3.35 9.65
CA MET A 80 -6.00 -3.80 8.33
C MET A 80 -5.40 -5.20 8.43
N ILE A 81 -5.94 -6.13 7.65
CA ILE A 81 -5.55 -7.54 7.67
C ILE A 81 -4.98 -7.88 6.28
N PRO A 82 -3.65 -7.79 6.10
CA PRO A 82 -3.01 -8.12 4.83
C PRO A 82 -2.92 -9.63 4.63
N LYS A 83 -3.29 -10.09 3.43
CA LYS A 83 -3.11 -11.46 2.95
C LYS A 83 -2.33 -11.41 1.64
N VAL A 84 -1.18 -12.09 1.60
CA VAL A 84 -0.44 -12.29 0.34
C VAL A 84 -1.28 -13.17 -0.58
N LEU A 85 -1.55 -12.69 -1.79
CA LEU A 85 -2.21 -13.43 -2.85
C LEU A 85 -1.18 -14.13 -3.74
N THR A 86 -0.16 -13.39 -4.17
CA THR A 86 0.91 -13.91 -5.02
C THR A 86 2.25 -13.30 -4.63
N SER A 87 3.31 -14.08 -4.83
CA SER A 87 4.71 -13.67 -4.67
C SER A 87 5.47 -14.15 -5.89
N LYS A 88 6.21 -13.27 -6.56
CA LYS A 88 6.86 -13.57 -7.83
C LYS A 88 8.26 -12.98 -7.91
N HIS A 89 9.25 -13.83 -8.15
CA HIS A 89 10.54 -13.39 -8.68
C HIS A 89 10.42 -13.19 -10.19
N HIS A 90 11.00 -12.12 -10.70
CA HIS A 90 11.00 -11.84 -12.12
C HIS A 90 12.18 -12.56 -12.80
N ASN A 91 11.90 -13.34 -13.85
CA ASN A 91 12.97 -13.96 -14.67
C ASN A 91 13.90 -12.92 -15.31
N SER A 92 13.42 -11.69 -15.48
CA SER A 92 14.21 -10.52 -15.87
C SER A 92 13.71 -9.30 -15.07
N PRO A 93 14.61 -8.45 -14.55
CA PRO A 93 14.25 -7.26 -13.79
C PRO A 93 13.37 -6.30 -14.60
N GLN A 94 12.38 -5.69 -13.94
CA GLN A 94 11.44 -4.74 -14.53
C GLN A 94 11.72 -3.33 -14.02
N PHE A 95 11.75 -2.32 -14.90
CA PHE A 95 11.92 -0.94 -14.47
C PHE A 95 10.58 -0.31 -14.10
N VAL A 96 10.43 0.12 -12.85
CA VAL A 96 9.21 0.75 -12.28
C VAL A 96 9.53 2.06 -11.56
N GLY A 97 10.56 2.77 -12.00
CA GLY A 97 11.21 3.88 -11.28
C GLY A 97 12.50 3.45 -10.59
N PHE A 98 12.59 2.16 -10.30
CA PHE A 98 13.80 1.43 -9.91
C PHE A 98 13.75 0.04 -10.58
N TRP A 99 14.85 -0.73 -10.50
CA TRP A 99 14.84 -2.10 -11.01
C TRP A 99 14.16 -3.01 -10.00
N SER A 100 12.94 -3.45 -10.30
CA SER A 100 12.20 -4.46 -9.55
C SER A 100 12.67 -5.85 -9.95
N TYR A 101 12.96 -6.68 -8.96
CA TYR A 101 13.39 -8.07 -9.12
C TYR A 101 12.37 -9.06 -8.55
N TYR A 102 11.52 -8.57 -7.66
CA TYR A 102 10.52 -9.35 -6.95
C TYR A 102 9.27 -8.50 -6.72
N SER A 103 8.10 -9.11 -6.85
CA SER A 103 6.84 -8.47 -6.56
C SER A 103 5.91 -9.34 -5.72
N GLU A 104 5.05 -8.69 -4.95
CA GLU A 104 3.98 -9.33 -4.20
C GLU A 104 2.66 -8.60 -4.41
N ARG A 105 1.59 -9.37 -4.53
CA ARG A 105 0.22 -8.86 -4.54
C ARG A 105 -0.45 -9.19 -3.22
N TYR A 106 -1.06 -8.20 -2.61
CA TYR A 106 -1.77 -8.32 -1.35
C TYR A 106 -3.26 -8.05 -1.56
N GLN A 107 -4.09 -8.80 -0.85
CA GLN A 107 -5.45 -8.37 -0.49
C GLN A 107 -5.40 -7.88 0.95
N VAL A 108 -5.77 -6.63 1.18
CA VAL A 108 -5.90 -6.07 2.53
C VAL A 108 -7.38 -5.96 2.85
N GLU A 109 -7.83 -6.69 3.85
CA GLU A 109 -9.18 -6.52 4.39
C GLU A 109 -9.17 -5.40 5.41
N VAL A 110 -10.10 -4.45 5.28
CA VAL A 110 -10.27 -3.35 6.21
C VAL A 110 -11.48 -3.70 7.07
N GLN A 111 -11.22 -4.06 8.33
CA GLN A 111 -12.25 -4.46 9.29
C GLN A 111 -12.55 -3.30 10.23
N ASP A 112 -13.82 -2.91 10.34
CA ASP A 112 -14.27 -1.99 11.38
C ASP A 112 -14.15 -2.67 12.76
N GLN A 113 -13.47 -2.05 13.71
CA GLN A 113 -13.23 -2.68 15.01
C GLN A 113 -14.45 -2.66 15.92
N THR A 114 -15.43 -1.79 15.69
CA THR A 114 -16.70 -1.72 16.42
C THR A 114 -17.69 -2.77 15.91
N THR A 115 -17.94 -2.83 14.60
CA THR A 115 -18.95 -3.74 14.02
C THR A 115 -18.38 -5.10 13.62
N LYS A 116 -17.06 -5.22 13.48
CA LYS A 116 -16.32 -6.39 12.94
C LYS A 116 -16.58 -6.67 11.46
N GLU A 117 -17.33 -5.81 10.78
CA GLU A 117 -17.60 -5.93 9.35
C GLU A 117 -16.40 -5.51 8.50
N ILE A 118 -16.35 -6.00 7.27
CA ILE A 118 -15.32 -5.65 6.29
C ILE A 118 -15.98 -4.80 5.19
N PRO A 119 -16.08 -3.46 5.35
CA PRO A 119 -16.72 -2.58 4.36
C PRO A 119 -16.00 -2.55 3.01
N VAL A 120 -14.68 -2.79 3.01
CA VAL A 120 -13.85 -2.75 1.80
C VAL A 120 -12.70 -3.72 1.90
N LYS A 121 -12.34 -4.30 0.76
CA LYS A 121 -11.04 -4.96 0.55
C LYS A 121 -10.24 -4.14 -0.45
N ALA A 122 -8.94 -4.10 -0.29
CA ALA A 122 -8.03 -3.41 -1.19
C ALA A 122 -7.05 -4.40 -1.83
N ILE A 123 -6.75 -4.22 -3.11
CA ILE A 123 -5.63 -4.91 -3.75
C ILE A 123 -4.44 -3.95 -3.78
N ILE A 124 -3.30 -4.43 -3.30
CA ILE A 124 -2.07 -3.64 -3.21
C ILE A 124 -0.95 -4.43 -3.84
N ASP A 125 -0.28 -3.84 -4.82
CA ASP A 125 0.88 -4.42 -5.48
C ASP A 125 2.15 -3.77 -4.93
N CYS A 126 3.11 -4.60 -4.51
CA CYS A 126 4.39 -4.18 -3.98
C CYS A 126 5.52 -4.68 -4.87
N ASN A 127 6.42 -3.79 -5.26
CA ASN A 127 7.65 -4.11 -5.99
C ASN A 127 8.85 -3.92 -5.07
N TYR A 128 9.84 -4.79 -5.24
CA TYR A 128 11.06 -4.82 -4.44
C TYR A 128 12.29 -4.83 -5.34
N GLY A 129 13.27 -4.00 -5.02
CA GLY A 129 14.50 -3.97 -5.79
C GLY A 129 15.54 -2.96 -5.37
N THR A 130 16.24 -2.40 -6.36
CA THR A 130 17.37 -1.49 -6.14
C THR A 130 17.33 -0.30 -7.09
N ASP A 131 17.75 0.85 -6.57
CA ASP A 131 18.04 2.02 -7.40
C ASP A 131 19.31 1.79 -8.25
N GLY A 132 19.42 2.52 -9.35
CA GLY A 132 20.63 2.55 -10.18
C GLY A 132 20.62 1.59 -11.36
N ALA A 133 21.70 0.83 -11.53
CA ALA A 133 21.91 -0.04 -12.69
C ALA A 133 21.18 -1.39 -12.56
N LYS A 134 20.86 -2.00 -13.71
CA LYS A 134 20.29 -3.35 -13.79
C LYS A 134 21.34 -4.38 -13.40
N GLU A 135 21.07 -5.23 -12.41
CA GLU A 135 21.99 -6.28 -11.94
C GLU A 135 21.29 -7.64 -11.85
N GLU A 136 21.39 -8.47 -12.89
CA GLU A 136 20.64 -9.73 -12.97
C GLU A 136 20.98 -10.75 -11.87
N LYS A 137 22.21 -10.71 -11.33
CA LYS A 137 22.60 -11.53 -10.17
C LYS A 137 21.76 -11.27 -8.91
N LEU A 138 21.04 -10.14 -8.84
CA LEU A 138 20.19 -9.81 -7.69
C LEU A 138 18.84 -10.50 -7.74
N ILE A 139 18.40 -11.05 -8.89
CA ILE A 139 17.07 -11.65 -9.08
C ILE A 139 16.75 -12.72 -8.03
N GLU A 140 17.74 -13.52 -7.64
CA GLU A 140 17.56 -14.67 -6.74
C GLU A 140 17.77 -14.33 -5.26
N LEU A 141 18.05 -13.06 -4.93
CA LEU A 141 18.25 -12.65 -3.56
C LEU A 141 16.95 -12.70 -2.75
N ASN A 142 17.08 -13.00 -1.47
CA ASN A 142 15.98 -12.93 -0.51
C ASN A 142 15.31 -11.54 -0.58
N PRO A 143 13.97 -11.44 -0.72
CA PRO A 143 13.25 -10.16 -0.80
C PRO A 143 13.61 -9.14 0.28
N LYS A 144 13.95 -9.61 1.48
CA LYS A 144 14.38 -8.75 2.61
C LYS A 144 15.71 -8.03 2.38
N LYS A 145 16.51 -8.45 1.38
CA LYS A 145 17.80 -7.85 1.01
C LYS A 145 17.67 -6.69 0.02
N TYR A 146 16.53 -6.55 -0.65
CA TYR A 146 16.30 -5.43 -1.56
C TYR A 146 16.19 -4.12 -0.77
N LYS A 147 16.73 -3.05 -1.35
CA LYS A 147 16.85 -1.75 -0.69
C LYS A 147 15.63 -0.86 -0.88
N VAL A 148 14.89 -1.09 -1.96
CA VAL A 148 13.70 -0.33 -2.33
C VAL A 148 12.49 -1.24 -2.24
N LYS A 149 11.43 -0.73 -1.61
CA LYS A 149 10.09 -1.32 -1.63
C LYS A 149 9.08 -0.22 -1.93
N GLU A 150 8.24 -0.45 -2.91
CA GLU A 150 7.16 0.45 -3.24
C GLU A 150 5.86 -0.31 -3.44
N CYS A 151 4.85 0.05 -2.65
CA CYS A 151 3.51 -0.50 -2.75
C CYS A 151 2.55 0.53 -3.35
N ARG A 152 1.58 0.07 -4.14
CA ARG A 152 0.56 0.90 -4.78
C ARG A 152 -0.81 0.26 -4.61
N LEU A 153 -1.81 1.05 -4.23
CA LEU A 153 -3.20 0.63 -4.13
C LEU A 153 -3.80 0.50 -5.52
N THR A 154 -3.98 -0.72 -6.02
CA THR A 154 -4.43 -0.96 -7.39
C THR A 154 -5.92 -1.11 -7.51
N LYS A 155 -6.64 -1.53 -6.47
CA LYS A 155 -8.09 -1.71 -6.54
C LYS A 155 -8.77 -1.54 -5.20
N PHE A 156 -9.93 -0.89 -5.20
CA PHE A 156 -10.92 -0.98 -4.13
C PHE A 156 -11.99 -2.01 -4.52
N ILE A 157 -12.29 -2.92 -3.59
CA ILE A 157 -13.32 -3.94 -3.70
C ILE A 157 -14.32 -3.67 -2.57
N PRO A 158 -15.30 -2.78 -2.78
CA PRO A 158 -16.33 -2.53 -1.78
C PRO A 158 -17.21 -3.76 -1.58
N THR A 159 -17.66 -3.98 -0.34
CA THR A 159 -18.56 -5.09 0.00
C THR A 159 -20.00 -4.63 0.17
N LYS A 160 -20.20 -3.35 0.52
CA LYS A 160 -21.52 -2.76 0.82
C LYS A 160 -22.07 -1.85 -0.29
N PHE A 161 -21.26 -1.50 -1.28
CA PHE A 161 -21.67 -0.67 -2.41
C PHE A 161 -21.08 -1.18 -3.72
N ARG A 162 -21.67 -0.77 -4.84
CA ARG A 162 -21.23 -1.19 -6.16
C ARG A 162 -19.99 -0.37 -6.56
N PRO A 163 -18.88 -0.97 -7.03
CA PRO A 163 -17.76 -0.18 -7.53
C PRO A 163 -18.15 0.60 -8.79
N LEU A 164 -17.50 1.74 -9.02
CA LEU A 164 -17.62 2.44 -10.31
C LEU A 164 -17.13 1.53 -11.45
N PRO A 165 -17.77 1.57 -12.62
CA PRO A 165 -17.36 0.76 -13.75
C PRO A 165 -15.98 1.20 -14.24
N ILE A 166 -15.14 0.24 -14.60
CA ILE A 166 -13.88 0.53 -15.28
C ILE A 166 -14.20 0.99 -16.70
N SER A 167 -13.62 2.12 -17.12
CA SER A 167 -13.79 2.60 -18.50
C SER A 167 -13.14 1.61 -19.48
N GLU A 168 -13.65 1.54 -20.71
CA GLU A 168 -13.09 0.66 -21.75
C GLU A 168 -11.60 0.91 -21.99
N LYS A 169 -11.18 2.19 -21.91
CA LYS A 169 -9.78 2.62 -22.04
C LYS A 169 -8.85 2.00 -20.98
N CYS A 170 -9.42 1.50 -19.89
CA CYS A 170 -8.69 0.94 -18.76
C CYS A 170 -8.88 -0.57 -18.59
N LEU A 171 -9.69 -1.21 -19.44
CA LEU A 171 -9.78 -2.67 -19.47
C LEU A 171 -8.41 -3.36 -19.63
N PRO A 172 -7.46 -2.86 -20.46
CA PRO A 172 -6.12 -3.45 -20.57
C PRO A 172 -5.26 -3.30 -19.30
N LEU A 173 -5.67 -2.46 -18.35
CA LEU A 173 -4.97 -2.26 -17.08
C LEU A 173 -5.37 -3.29 -16.02
N LYS A 174 -6.35 -4.16 -16.32
CA LYS A 174 -6.64 -5.32 -15.48
C LYS A 174 -5.39 -6.18 -15.44
N VAL A 175 -4.71 -6.18 -14.30
CA VAL A 175 -3.62 -7.11 -14.06
C VAL A 175 -4.28 -8.46 -13.82
N ASP A 176 -4.19 -9.35 -14.81
CA ASP A 176 -4.69 -10.71 -14.71
C ASP A 176 -4.13 -11.39 -13.46
N LEU A 177 -5.01 -12.11 -12.75
CA LEU A 177 -4.78 -12.81 -11.49
C LEU A 177 -3.81 -13.98 -11.62
#